data_AF-A0A1C6K6F2-F1
#
_entry.id   AF-A0A1C6K6F2-F1
#
_cell.length_a   1.000
_cell.length_b   1.000
_cell.length_c   1.000
_cell.angle_alpha   90.00
_cell.angle_beta   90.00
_cell.angle_gamma   90.00
#
_symmetry.space_group_name_H-M   'P 1'
#
loop_
_entity.id
_entity.type
_entity.pdbx_description
1 polymer ?
#
loop_
_entity_poly.entity_id
_entity_poly.type
_entity_poly.pdbx_seq_one_letter_code
_entity_poly.pdbx_strand_id
1 'polypeptide(L)'
;MNPATAYHQLKNILAKTKLECAAKLAQLWDALKEPTLDQPKPEILLADWLDLCYQEYKKPNLLPNTQMSYERRIYQHIILKLGQIQPDKLNTTDIQEFYVSLKKDGRLIRVEFYGKGLSD
;
A
#
# COMPACT_ATOMS: atom_id res chain seq x y z
N MET A 1 15.69 0.16 19.11
CA MET A 1 14.40 0.06 19.84
C MET A 1 13.41 -0.58 18.88
N ASN A 2 12.65 -1.61 19.27
CA ASN A 2 11.69 -2.25 18.36
C ASN A 2 10.53 -1.25 18.07
N PRO A 3 10.16 -1.00 16.79
CA PRO A 3 9.12 -0.03 16.44
C PRO A 3 7.76 -0.33 17.09
N ALA A 4 7.44 -1.61 17.32
CA ALA A 4 6.19 -2.00 18.00
C ALA A 4 6.13 -1.52 19.46
N THR A 5 7.28 -1.52 20.17
CA THR A 5 7.39 -1.05 21.55
C THR A 5 7.31 0.48 21.61
N ALA A 6 7.93 1.18 20.66
CA ALA A 6 7.90 2.64 20.58
C ALA A 6 6.49 3.18 20.29
N TYR A 7 5.71 2.50 19.45
CA TYR A 7 4.32 2.88 19.16
C TYR A 7 3.40 2.73 20.38
N HIS A 8 3.62 1.70 21.21
CA HIS A 8 2.90 1.53 22.48
C HIS A 8 3.25 2.62 23.50
N GLN A 9 4.51 3.05 23.54
CA GLN A 9 4.98 4.11 24.44
C GLN A 9 4.44 5.49 24.04
N LEU A 10 4.27 5.76 22.73
CA LEU A 10 3.66 7.01 22.24
C LEU A 10 2.22 7.21 22.74
N LYS A 11 1.46 6.10 22.90
CA LYS A 11 0.07 6.14 23.37
C LYS A 11 -0.07 6.43 24.87
N ASN A 12 0.97 6.18 25.67
CA ASN A 12 0.92 6.23 27.13
C ASN A 12 2.02 7.14 27.71
N ILE A 13 2.14 8.37 27.22
CA ILE A 13 3.14 9.31 27.70
C ILE A 13 2.63 10.00 28.96
N LEU A 14 3.38 9.83 30.06
CA LEU A 14 3.13 10.45 31.34
C LEU A 14 4.29 11.36 31.72
N ALA A 15 3.96 12.57 32.17
CA ALA A 15 4.91 13.56 32.66
C ALA A 15 4.25 14.48 33.70
N LYS A 16 5.06 15.12 34.55
CA LYS A 16 4.55 15.99 35.63
C LYS A 16 4.08 17.33 35.10
N THR A 17 4.62 17.77 33.96
CA THR A 17 4.26 19.03 33.31
C THR A 17 3.96 18.81 31.82
N LYS A 18 3.17 19.73 31.24
CA LYS A 18 2.84 19.71 29.80
C LYS A 18 4.10 19.84 28.93
N LEU A 19 5.10 20.61 29.39
CA LEU A 19 6.34 20.85 28.66
C LEU A 19 7.22 19.58 28.61
N GLU A 20 7.32 18.85 29.71
CA GLU A 20 7.99 17.54 29.73
C GLU A 20 7.29 16.51 28.84
N CYS A 21 5.95 16.53 28.80
CA CYS A 21 5.17 15.64 27.94
C CYS A 21 5.47 15.91 26.46
N ALA A 22 5.49 17.19 26.06
CA ALA A 22 5.84 17.60 24.70
C ALA A 22 7.29 17.22 24.33
N ALA A 23 8.24 17.38 25.25
CA ALA A 23 9.64 16.99 25.02
C ALA A 23 9.79 15.47 24.84
N LYS A 24 9.13 14.66 25.68
CA LYS A 24 9.12 13.19 25.54
C LYS A 24 8.44 12.74 24.25
N LEU A 25 7.36 13.41 23.87
CA LEU A 25 6.68 13.19 22.59
C LEU A 25 7.62 13.44 21.42
N ALA A 26 8.29 14.59 21.38
CA ALA A 26 9.22 14.95 20.31
C ALA A 26 10.38 13.94 20.20
N GLN A 27 10.96 13.53 21.34
CA GLN A 27 12.02 12.51 21.37
C GLN A 27 11.56 11.15 20.83
N LEU A 28 10.36 10.70 21.19
CA LEU A 28 9.80 9.45 20.67
C LEU A 28 9.45 9.55 19.19
N TRP A 29 8.96 10.71 18.73
CA TRP A 29 8.74 10.99 17.31
C TRP A 29 10.03 10.98 16.51
N ASP A 30 11.10 11.57 17.02
CA ASP A 30 12.40 11.57 16.34
C ASP A 30 13.08 10.19 16.39
N ALA A 31 12.83 9.39 17.43
CA ALA A 31 13.27 7.99 17.49
C ALA A 31 12.46 7.05 16.57
N LEU A 32 11.23 7.42 16.23
CA LEU A 32 10.35 6.72 15.30
C LEU A 32 10.49 7.20 13.86
N LYS A 33 10.97 8.43 13.64
CA LYS A 33 11.41 8.87 12.32
C LYS A 33 12.50 7.90 11.88
N GLU A 34 12.20 7.16 10.82
CA GLU A 34 13.25 6.55 10.02
C GLU A 34 14.29 7.63 9.68
N PRO A 35 15.60 7.28 9.69
CA PRO A 35 16.65 8.26 9.43
C PRO A 35 16.29 9.01 8.16
N THR A 36 16.29 10.35 8.24
CA THR A 36 15.96 11.22 7.12
C THR A 36 16.73 10.74 5.89
N LEU A 37 15.96 10.24 4.93
CA LEU A 37 16.43 9.66 3.69
C LEU A 37 16.90 10.83 2.81
N ASP A 38 18.08 11.38 3.14
CA ASP A 38 18.90 12.18 2.22
C ASP A 38 19.50 11.29 1.12
N GLN A 39 19.25 9.98 1.18
CA GLN A 39 19.51 9.06 0.10
C GLN A 39 18.39 9.21 -0.96
N PRO A 40 18.69 9.07 -2.26
CA PRO A 40 17.64 8.91 -3.25
C PRO A 40 16.80 7.71 -2.82
N LYS A 41 15.52 7.96 -2.49
CA LYS A 41 14.58 6.92 -2.12
C LYS A 41 14.67 5.85 -3.22
N PRO A 42 14.97 4.58 -2.90
CA PRO A 42 15.06 3.57 -3.93
C PRO A 42 13.76 3.61 -4.72
N GLU A 43 13.88 3.77 -6.04
CA GLU A 43 12.76 3.91 -6.97
C GLU A 43 11.99 2.59 -7.02
N ILE A 44 11.25 2.28 -5.95
CA ILE A 44 10.43 1.09 -5.85
C ILE A 44 9.31 1.20 -6.88
N LEU A 45 9.13 0.16 -7.68
CA LEU A 45 8.03 0.09 -8.62
C LEU A 45 6.72 -0.18 -7.87
N LEU A 46 5.60 0.27 -8.41
CA LEU A 46 4.29 0.00 -7.84
C LEU A 46 4.03 -1.50 -7.70
N ALA A 47 4.57 -2.32 -8.62
CA ALA A 47 4.50 -3.77 -8.54
C ALA A 47 5.12 -4.32 -7.26
N ASP A 48 6.38 -3.97 -7.00
CA ASP A 48 7.14 -4.47 -5.84
C ASP A 48 6.51 -3.97 -4.53
N TRP A 49 6.10 -2.70 -4.51
CA TRP A 49 5.43 -2.12 -3.35
C TRP A 49 4.09 -2.81 -3.04
N LEU A 50 3.26 -3.06 -4.06
CA LEU A 50 1.98 -3.74 -3.88
C LEU A 50 2.15 -5.20 -3.47
N ASP A 51 3.14 -5.91 -4.05
CA ASP A 51 3.43 -7.30 -3.71
C ASP A 51 3.86 -7.41 -2.24
N LEU A 52 4.82 -6.60 -1.81
CA LEU A 52 5.24 -6.51 -0.41
C LEU A 52 4.05 -6.23 0.52
N CYS A 53 3.26 -5.19 0.21
CA CYS A 53 2.09 -4.83 1.01
C CYS A 53 1.09 -5.99 1.14
N TYR A 54 0.86 -6.71 0.05
CA TYR A 54 -0.07 -7.81 0.03
C TYR A 54 0.46 -9.01 0.81
N GLN A 55 1.68 -9.47 0.51
CA GLN A 55 2.26 -10.67 1.10
C GLN A 55 2.47 -10.53 2.61
N GLU A 56 3.03 -9.39 3.06
CA GLU A 56 3.44 -9.24 4.46
C GLU A 56 2.27 -8.83 5.38
N TYR A 57 1.37 -7.98 4.90
CA TYR A 57 0.36 -7.35 5.77
C TYR A 57 -1.07 -7.86 5.54
N LYS A 58 -1.44 -8.21 4.30
CA LYS A 58 -2.83 -8.58 3.96
C LYS A 58 -3.03 -10.08 3.93
N LYS A 59 -2.26 -10.81 3.12
CA LYS A 59 -2.44 -12.24 2.87
C LYS A 59 -2.58 -13.10 4.14
N PRO A 60 -1.78 -12.91 5.22
CA PRO A 60 -1.88 -13.75 6.42
C PRO A 60 -3.25 -13.70 7.12
N ASN A 61 -4.00 -12.62 6.93
CA ASN A 61 -5.27 -12.37 7.62
C ASN A 61 -6.51 -12.63 6.74
N LEU A 62 -6.33 -13.10 5.51
CA LEU A 62 -7.42 -13.27 4.54
C LEU A 62 -7.85 -14.74 4.42
N LEU A 63 -9.16 -14.96 4.35
CA LEU A 63 -9.73 -16.25 3.95
C LEU A 63 -9.36 -16.58 2.49
N PRO A 64 -9.25 -17.88 2.11
CA PRO A 64 -8.82 -18.29 0.77
C PRO A 64 -9.61 -17.64 -0.38
N ASN A 65 -10.94 -17.56 -0.28
CA ASN A 65 -11.76 -16.93 -1.33
C ASN A 65 -11.49 -15.42 -1.47
N THR A 66 -11.20 -14.75 -0.36
CA THR A 66 -10.82 -13.35 -0.34
C THR A 66 -9.42 -13.19 -0.91
N GLN A 67 -8.47 -14.08 -0.59
CA GLN A 67 -7.14 -14.08 -1.20
C GLN A 67 -7.24 -14.17 -2.73
N MET A 68 -7.99 -15.15 -3.26
CA MET A 68 -8.19 -15.30 -4.72
C MET A 68 -8.69 -14.02 -5.40
N SER A 69 -9.65 -13.33 -4.78
CA SER A 69 -10.20 -12.08 -5.30
C SER A 69 -9.17 -10.95 -5.30
N TYR A 70 -8.34 -10.87 -4.26
CA TYR A 70 -7.26 -9.88 -4.14
C TYR A 70 -6.14 -10.16 -5.13
N GLU A 71 -5.60 -11.39 -5.16
CA GLU A 71 -4.51 -11.79 -6.05
C GLU A 71 -4.90 -11.57 -7.51
N ARG A 72 -6.15 -11.86 -7.87
CA ARG A 72 -6.66 -11.56 -9.20
C ARG A 72 -6.58 -10.07 -9.55
N ARG A 73 -7.02 -9.18 -8.66
CA ARG A 73 -6.98 -7.72 -8.90
C ARG A 73 -5.54 -7.20 -8.94
N ILE A 74 -4.71 -7.64 -8.01
CA ILE A 74 -3.32 -7.17 -7.88
C ILE A 74 -2.50 -7.67 -9.06
N TYR A 75 -2.38 -8.98 -9.24
CA TYR A 75 -1.42 -9.56 -10.19
C TYR A 75 -1.95 -9.61 -11.63
N GLN A 76 -3.26 -9.79 -11.83
CA GLN A 76 -3.80 -9.95 -13.19
C GLN A 76 -4.31 -8.64 -13.80
N HIS A 77 -4.41 -7.57 -13.02
CA HIS A 77 -4.91 -6.28 -13.53
C HIS A 77 -3.98 -5.12 -13.18
N ILE A 78 -3.81 -4.83 -11.89
CA ILE A 78 -3.12 -3.61 -11.45
C ILE A 78 -1.63 -3.68 -11.82
N ILE A 79 -0.93 -4.75 -11.44
CA ILE A 79 0.51 -4.90 -11.71
C ILE A 79 0.79 -4.97 -13.21
N LEU A 80 -0.04 -5.66 -13.99
CA LEU A 80 0.16 -5.75 -15.44
C LEU A 80 0.08 -4.39 -16.17
N LYS A 81 -0.69 -3.43 -15.64
CA LYS A 81 -0.91 -2.13 -16.30
C LYS A 81 -0.14 -0.99 -15.67
N LEU A 82 -0.09 -0.95 -14.35
CA LEU A 82 0.44 0.17 -13.57
C LEU A 82 1.73 -0.21 -12.82
N GLY A 83 2.11 -1.49 -12.82
CA GLY A 83 3.19 -2.00 -11.98
C GLY A 83 4.55 -1.35 -12.23
N GLN A 84 4.83 -0.92 -13.47
CA GLN A 84 6.09 -0.27 -13.86
C GLN A 84 6.17 1.22 -13.48
N ILE A 85 5.08 1.80 -12.97
CA ILE A 85 5.04 3.20 -12.55
C ILE A 85 5.54 3.26 -11.10
N GLN A 86 6.33 4.26 -10.76
CA GLN A 86 6.71 4.47 -9.36
C GLN A 86 5.53 5.09 -8.60
N PRO A 87 5.27 4.71 -7.33
CA PRO A 87 4.11 5.18 -6.58
C PRO A 87 3.96 6.71 -6.50
N ASP A 88 5.07 7.44 -6.48
CA ASP A 88 5.12 8.91 -6.46
C ASP A 88 4.85 9.56 -7.82
N LYS A 89 5.03 8.81 -8.91
CA LYS A 89 4.77 9.23 -10.30
C LYS A 89 3.38 8.81 -10.81
N LEU A 90 2.68 7.94 -10.07
CA LEU A 90 1.33 7.50 -10.40
C LEU A 90 0.36 8.68 -10.29
N ASN A 91 -0.35 8.98 -11.37
CA ASN A 91 -1.26 10.11 -11.44
C ASN A 91 -2.71 9.69 -11.76
N THR A 92 -3.62 10.66 -11.71
CA THR A 92 -5.05 10.40 -11.94
C THR A 92 -5.36 9.90 -13.35
N THR A 93 -4.62 10.36 -14.36
CA THR A 93 -4.79 9.92 -15.75
C THR A 93 -4.46 8.44 -15.88
N ASP A 94 -3.35 7.97 -15.30
CA ASP A 94 -2.97 6.55 -15.33
C ASP A 94 -4.09 5.66 -14.75
N ILE A 95 -4.69 6.09 -13.64
CA ILE A 95 -5.80 5.38 -12.98
C ILE A 95 -7.06 5.40 -13.84
N GLN A 96 -7.39 6.54 -14.44
CA GLN A 96 -8.56 6.67 -15.31
C GLN A 96 -8.43 5.79 -16.55
N GLU A 97 -7.28 5.82 -17.23
CA GLU A 97 -6.98 4.98 -18.38
C GLU A 97 -7.04 3.49 -18.02
N PHE A 98 -6.53 3.13 -16.84
CA PHE A 98 -6.67 1.77 -16.32
C PHE A 98 -8.14 1.35 -16.22
N TYR A 99 -9.02 2.15 -15.62
CA TYR A 99 -10.45 1.82 -15.54
C TYR A 99 -11.11 1.77 -16.92
N VAL A 100 -10.78 2.68 -17.83
CA VAL A 100 -11.27 2.64 -19.22
C VAL A 100 -10.87 1.32 -19.89
N SER A 101 -9.64 0.86 -19.69
CA SER A 101 -9.19 -0.44 -20.20
C SER A 101 -10.00 -1.59 -19.60
N LEU A 102 -10.25 -1.58 -18.28
CA LEU A 102 -11.06 -2.62 -17.63
C LEU A 102 -12.50 -2.67 -18.16
N LYS A 103 -13.09 -1.52 -18.51
CA LYS A 103 -14.43 -1.45 -19.14
C LYS A 103 -14.42 -2.05 -20.54
N LYS A 104 -13.35 -1.87 -21.29
CA LYS A 104 -13.22 -2.35 -22.67
C LYS A 104 -12.94 -3.86 -22.76
N ASP A 105 -11.93 -4.34 -22.03
CA ASP A 105 -11.41 -5.70 -22.17
C ASP A 105 -10.81 -6.28 -20.87
N GLY A 106 -11.28 -5.83 -19.72
CA GLY A 106 -10.77 -6.29 -18.43
C GLY A 106 -11.14 -7.73 -18.06
N ARG A 107 -12.14 -8.38 -18.70
CA ARG A 107 -12.61 -9.70 -18.25
C ARG A 107 -11.71 -10.82 -18.77
N LEU A 108 -11.15 -11.61 -17.85
CA LEU A 108 -10.22 -12.70 -18.20
C LEU A 108 -10.88 -14.08 -18.30
N ILE A 109 -12.08 -14.28 -17.75
CA ILE A 109 -12.78 -15.57 -17.77
C ILE A 109 -14.24 -15.42 -18.16
N ARG A 110 -14.80 -16.45 -18.79
CA ARG A 110 -16.22 -16.52 -19.18
C ARG A 110 -16.63 -15.33 -20.06
N VAL A 111 -15.71 -14.89 -20.92
CA VAL A 111 -15.91 -13.73 -21.80
C VAL A 111 -17.04 -14.00 -22.78
N GLU A 112 -17.20 -15.24 -23.26
CA GLU A 112 -18.30 -15.62 -24.15
C GLU A 112 -19.69 -15.45 -23.53
N PHE A 113 -19.81 -15.50 -22.20
CA PHE A 113 -21.08 -15.41 -21.49
C PHE A 113 -21.40 -14.00 -20.99
N TYR A 114 -20.38 -13.22 -20.62
CA TYR A 114 -20.56 -11.94 -19.92
C TYR A 114 -19.95 -10.74 -20.66
N GLY A 115 -19.43 -10.94 -21.86
CA GLY A 115 -18.73 -9.90 -22.63
C GLY A 115 -17.31 -9.62 -22.12
N LYS A 116 -16.63 -8.67 -22.78
CA LYS A 116 -15.20 -8.39 -22.56
C LYS A 116 -14.92 -7.45 -21.37
N GLY A 117 -15.89 -6.64 -20.95
CA GLY A 117 -15.74 -5.68 -19.85
C GLY A 117 -15.77 -6.32 -18.46
N LEU A 118 -14.94 -5.80 -17.55
CA LEU A 118 -14.89 -6.20 -16.13
C LEU A 118 -15.46 -5.15 -15.18
N SER A 119 -15.40 -3.88 -15.56
CA SER A 119 -15.98 -2.78 -14.78
C SER A 119 -17.30 -2.35 -15.41
N ASP A 120 -18.36 -2.34 -14.62
CA ASP A 120 -19.65 -1.80 -15.03
C ASP A 120 -19.63 -0.26 -14.94
#